data_AF-A0A6V8CRM1-F1
#
_entry.id   AF-A0A6V8CRM1-F1
#
_cell.length_a   1.000
_cell.length_b   1.000
_cell.length_c   1.000
_cell.angle_alpha   90.00
_cell.angle_beta   90.00
_cell.angle_gamma   90.00
#
_symmetry.space_group_name_H-M   'P 1'
#
loop_
_entity.id
_entity.type
_entity.pdbx_description
1 polymer ?
#
loop_
_entity_poly.entity_id
_entity_poly.type
_entity_poly.pdbx_seq_one_letter_code
_entity_poly.pdbx_strand_id
1 'polypeptide(L)'
;MSASFLNLIQILDTHYLEFHHVPFEEPKTIEEDLALMAEAMEMGINPFPPKREKKRWGRIALGSFMIVLMVSWTSQFMMRFLP
;
A
#
# COMPACT_ATOMS: atom_id res chain seq x y z
N MET A 1 31.29 -12.82 -25.44
CA MET A 1 29.94 -13.15 -24.92
C MET A 1 29.41 -14.32 -25.73
N SER A 2 28.99 -15.42 -25.11
CA SER A 2 28.59 -16.67 -25.79
C SER A 2 27.17 -16.57 -26.36
N ALA A 3 26.93 -17.16 -27.54
CA ALA A 3 25.62 -17.19 -28.21
C ALA A 3 24.50 -17.79 -27.33
N SER A 4 24.84 -18.68 -26.40
CA SER A 4 23.90 -19.27 -25.43
C SER A 4 23.32 -18.25 -24.45
N PHE A 5 24.09 -17.22 -24.09
CA PHE A 5 23.63 -16.17 -23.16
C PHE A 5 22.69 -15.18 -23.85
N LEU A 6 22.92 -14.90 -25.13
CA LEU A 6 22.03 -14.06 -25.94
C LEU A 6 20.69 -14.75 -26.21
N ASN A 7 20.68 -16.06 -26.48
CA ASN A 7 19.44 -16.83 -26.58
C ASN A 7 18.64 -16.82 -25.27
N LEU A 8 19.33 -16.91 -24.12
CA LEU A 8 18.69 -16.82 -22.80
C LEU A 8 18.04 -15.46 -22.57
N ILE A 9 18.74 -14.37 -22.91
CA ILE A 9 18.18 -13.01 -22.82
C ILE A 9 16.96 -12.87 -23.74
N GLN A 10 17.02 -13.42 -24.95
CA GLN A 10 15.93 -13.34 -25.92
C GLN A 10 14.69 -14.14 -25.48
N ILE A 11 14.90 -15.33 -24.87
CA ILE A 11 13.82 -16.12 -24.26
C ILE A 11 13.21 -15.37 -23.07
N LEU A 12 14.04 -14.74 -22.25
CA LEU A 12 13.58 -13.95 -21.10
C LEU A 12 12.71 -12.78 -21.57
N ASP A 13 13.18 -12.03 -22.57
CA ASP A 13 12.50 -10.83 -23.09
C ASP A 13 11.15 -11.18 -23.73
N THR A 14 11.09 -12.27 -24.51
CA THR A 14 9.84 -12.80 -25.07
C THR A 14 8.82 -13.16 -23.99
N HIS A 15 9.27 -13.79 -22.90
CA HIS A 15 8.38 -14.30 -21.86
C HIS A 15 7.92 -13.19 -20.88
N TYR A 16 8.66 -12.08 -20.79
CA TYR A 16 8.26 -10.91 -19.99
C TYR A 16 7.18 -10.06 -20.68
N LEU A 17 7.14 -10.02 -22.02
CA LEU A 17 6.18 -9.22 -22.76
C LEU A 17 4.77 -9.83 -22.79
N GLU A 18 4.64 -11.14 -22.58
CA GLU A 18 3.34 -11.84 -22.64
C GLU A 18 2.52 -11.69 -21.34
N PHE A 19 3.17 -11.42 -20.20
CA PHE A 19 2.50 -11.32 -18.91
C PHE A 19 1.71 -10.01 -18.70
N HIS A 20 2.00 -8.93 -19.45
CA HIS A 20 1.50 -7.59 -19.14
C HIS A 20 0.29 -7.13 -19.99
N HIS A 21 -0.34 -8.02 -20.76
CA HIS A 21 -1.36 -7.63 -21.75
C HIS A 21 -2.82 -7.87 -21.33
N VAL A 22 -3.09 -8.22 -20.07
CA VAL A 22 -4.48 -8.33 -19.58
C VAL A 22 -4.97 -6.91 -19.22
N PRO A 23 -5.87 -6.29 -19.99
CA PRO A 23 -6.45 -5.01 -19.59
C PRO A 23 -7.29 -5.27 -18.32
N PHE A 24 -6.97 -4.56 -17.23
CA PHE A 24 -7.78 -4.58 -16.03
C PHE A 24 -9.06 -3.78 -16.32
N GLU A 25 -10.18 -4.49 -16.52
CA GLU A 25 -11.50 -3.87 -16.61
C GLU A 25 -12.03 -3.67 -15.19
N GLU A 26 -12.28 -2.40 -14.81
CA GLU A 26 -12.85 -2.09 -13.50
C GLU A 26 -14.31 -2.57 -13.45
N PRO A 27 -14.69 -3.38 -12.45
CA PRO A 27 -16.05 -3.87 -12.33
C PRO A 27 -17.01 -2.70 -12.11
N LYS A 28 -18.14 -2.70 -12.82
CA LYS A 28 -19.12 -1.60 -12.76
C LYS A 28 -20.18 -1.84 -11.70
N THR A 29 -20.38 -3.10 -11.30
CA THR A 29 -21.34 -3.47 -10.26
C THR A 29 -20.68 -4.28 -9.16
N ILE A 30 -21.37 -4.33 -8.02
CA ILE A 30 -20.90 -5.06 -6.83
C ILE A 30 -20.87 -6.57 -7.12
N GLU A 31 -21.84 -7.10 -7.87
CA GLU A 31 -21.91 -8.53 -8.21
C GLU A 31 -20.74 -8.97 -9.09
N GLU A 32 -20.35 -8.13 -10.03
CA GLU A 32 -19.19 -8.36 -10.91
C GLU A 32 -17.88 -8.34 -10.10
N ASP A 33 -17.73 -7.35 -9.21
CA ASP A 33 -16.58 -7.27 -8.29
C ASP A 33 -16.49 -8.51 -7.40
N LEU A 34 -17.60 -8.93 -6.77
CA LEU A 34 -17.62 -10.15 -5.95
C LEU A 34 -17.27 -11.42 -6.74
N ALA A 35 -17.72 -11.54 -7.99
CA ALA A 35 -17.39 -12.67 -8.85
C ALA A 35 -15.89 -12.72 -9.17
N LEU A 36 -15.29 -11.57 -9.50
CA LEU A 36 -13.84 -11.43 -9.70
C LEU A 36 -13.03 -11.78 -8.45
N MET A 37 -13.50 -11.35 -7.27
CA MET A 37 -12.84 -11.65 -5.99
C MET A 37 -12.92 -13.14 -5.63
N ALA A 38 -14.06 -13.79 -5.91
CA ALA A 38 -14.25 -15.22 -5.70
C ALA A 38 -13.33 -16.04 -6.60
N GLU A 39 -13.30 -15.71 -7.90
CA GLU A 39 -12.41 -16.32 -8.90
C GLU A 39 -10.93 -16.16 -8.50
N ALA A 40 -10.52 -14.97 -8.04
CA ALA A 40 -9.17 -14.73 -7.53
C ALA A 40 -8.85 -15.61 -6.30
N MET A 41 -9.79 -15.77 -5.37
CA MET A 41 -9.61 -16.66 -4.21
C MET A 41 -9.52 -18.14 -4.61
N GLU A 42 -10.30 -18.60 -5.59
CA GLU A 42 -10.22 -19.97 -6.12
C GLU A 42 -8.89 -20.23 -6.82
N MET A 43 -8.34 -19.22 -7.51
CA MET A 43 -6.98 -19.24 -8.05
C MET A 43 -5.87 -19.15 -6.98
N GLY A 44 -6.22 -19.02 -5.70
CA GLY A 44 -5.26 -18.88 -4.59
C GLY A 44 -4.56 -17.52 -4.54
N ILE A 45 -5.04 -16.53 -5.31
CA ILE A 45 -4.58 -15.15 -5.27
C ILE A 45 -5.32 -14.46 -4.12
N ASN A 46 -4.60 -13.81 -3.21
CA ASN A 46 -5.24 -13.02 -2.16
C ASN A 46 -5.76 -11.70 -2.79
N PRO A 47 -7.08 -11.49 -2.90
CA PRO A 47 -7.62 -10.29 -3.53
C PRO A 47 -7.49 -9.05 -2.62
N PHE A 48 -7.20 -9.24 -1.34
CA PHE A 48 -7.10 -8.14 -0.39
C PHE A 48 -5.70 -7.52 -0.37
N PRO A 49 -5.62 -6.19 -0.28
CA PRO A 49 -4.33 -5.52 -0.18
C PRO A 49 -3.55 -6.08 1.02
N PRO A 50 -2.22 -6.24 0.90
CA PRO A 50 -1.40 -6.70 2.01
C PRO A 50 -1.54 -5.76 3.20
N LYS A 51 -1.46 -6.32 4.42
CA LYS A 51 -1.52 -5.52 5.64
C LYS A 51 -0.44 -4.43 5.58
N ARG A 52 -0.87 -3.17 5.59
CA ARG A 52 0.06 -2.04 5.56
C ARG A 52 0.99 -2.14 6.77
N GLU A 53 2.29 -2.00 6.52
CA GLU A 53 3.26 -1.96 7.61
C GLU A 53 2.92 -0.81 8.56
N LYS A 54 3.02 -1.08 9.87
CA LYS A 54 2.81 -0.07 10.90
C LYS A 54 3.89 1.00 10.78
N LYS A 55 3.58 2.11 10.11
CA LYS A 55 4.51 3.24 9.93
C LYS A 55 4.91 3.78 11.31
N ARG A 56 6.18 3.59 11.70
CA ARG A 56 6.73 4.06 12.98
C ARG A 56 6.50 5.57 13.17
N TRP A 57 6.59 6.32 12.09
CA TRP A 57 6.34 7.77 12.04
C TRP A 57 4.94 8.17 12.50
N GLY A 58 3.91 7.36 12.25
CA GLY A 58 2.55 7.67 12.68
C GLY A 58 2.40 7.72 14.20
N ARG A 59 3.12 6.84 14.92
CA ARG A 59 3.13 6.85 16.39
C ARG A 59 3.86 8.07 16.94
N ILE A 60 4.95 8.47 16.29
CA ILE A 60 5.75 9.64 16.70
C ILE A 60 4.94 10.92 16.50
N ALA A 61 4.30 11.08 15.34
CA ALA A 61 3.46 12.23 15.04
C ALA A 61 2.29 12.38 16.02
N LEU A 62 1.65 11.28 16.39
CA LEU A 62 0.56 11.31 17.37
C LEU A 62 1.07 11.70 18.77
N GLY A 63 2.22 11.17 19.19
CA GLY A 63 2.83 11.50 20.46
C GLY A 63 3.26 12.97 20.55
N SER A 64 3.91 13.50 19.52
CA SER A 64 4.32 14.90 19.49
C SER A 64 3.12 15.85 19.48
N PHE A 65 2.05 15.50 18.75
CA PHE A 65 0.81 16.26 18.75
C PHE A 65 0.18 16.36 20.15
N MET A 66 0.11 15.24 20.88
CA MET A 66 -0.40 15.23 22.27
C MET A 66 0.45 16.11 23.20
N ILE A 67 1.77 16.07 23.06
CA ILE A 67 2.68 16.92 23.85
C ILE A 67 2.42 18.40 23.56
N VAL A 68 2.31 18.79 22.30
CA VAL A 68 2.03 20.18 21.91
C VAL A 68 0.69 20.66 22.50
N LEU A 69 -0.36 19.84 22.46
CA LEU A 69 -1.64 20.19 23.09
C LEU A 69 -1.50 20.37 24.60
N MET A 70 -0.80 19.47 25.28
CA MET A 70 -0.58 19.56 26.72
C MET A 70 0.21 20.82 27.08
N VAL A 71 1.29 21.13 26.37
CA VAL A 71 2.11 22.33 26.62
C VAL A 71 1.35 23.61 26.26
N SER A 72 0.63 23.62 25.13
CA SER A 72 -0.18 24.76 24.71
C SER A 72 -1.27 25.08 25.73
N TRP A 73 -1.93 24.06 26.27
CA TRP A 73 -2.95 24.24 27.30
C TRP A 73 -2.35 24.63 28.65
N THR A 74 -1.26 23.98 29.07
CA THR A 74 -0.54 24.32 30.31
C THR A 74 -0.03 25.76 30.31
N SER A 75 0.41 26.26 29.15
CA SER A 75 0.84 27.65 28.98
C SER A 75 -0.30 28.64 29.27
N GLN A 76 -1.48 28.40 28.70
CA GLN A 76 -2.66 29.23 28.98
C GLN A 76 -3.08 29.15 30.46
N PHE A 77 -3.00 27.96 31.05
CA PHE A 77 -3.29 27.76 32.46
C PHE A 77 -2.36 28.59 33.35
N MET A 78 -1.03 28.57 33.11
CA MET A 78 -0.07 29.37 33.88
C MET A 78 -0.30 30.88 33.74
N MET A 79 -0.61 31.37 32.54
CA MET A 79 -0.88 32.79 32.29
C MET A 79 -2.07 33.32 33.11
N ARG A 80 -2.98 32.45 33.55
CA ARG A 80 -4.12 32.84 34.41
C ARG A 80 -3.70 33.20 35.84
N PHE A 81 -2.52 32.76 36.28
CA PHE A 81 -2.00 32.97 37.64
C PHE A 81 -0.87 34.00 37.71
N LEU A 82 -0.48 34.59 36.57
CA LEU A 82 0.38 35.77 36.58
C LEU A 82 -0.47 36.97 37.03
N PRO A 83 -0.09 37.68 38.11
CA PRO A 83 -0.80 38.85 38.61
C PRO A 83 -0.72 40.06 37.69
#